data_AF-A0A484KJP2-F1
#
_entry.id   AF-A0A484KJP2-F1
#
_cell.length_a   1.000
_cell.length_b   1.000
_cell.length_c   1.000
_cell.angle_alpha   90.00
_cell.angle_beta   90.00
_cell.angle_gamma   90.00
#
_symmetry.space_group_name_H-M   'P 1'
#
loop_
_entity.id
_entity.type
_entity.pdbx_description
1 polymer ?
#
loop_
_entity_poly.entity_id
_entity_poly.type
_entity_poly.pdbx_seq_one_letter_code
_entity_poly.pdbx_strand_id
1 'polypeptide(L)'
;MNPFLNPGWMPSLYFPIYIENIHKNKHGSDTGTYDAEGRYLPANFENIFSKYARTAPPDKLTLAELWEMTQANRNTFDLFGWVAAKLEWGFLYLLARDPDGFLSKEAIRRCYDGSLFEYCAKMKKGLERKTE
;
A
#
# COMPACT_ATOMS: atom_id res chain seq x y z
N MET A 1 -25.96 4.95 8.87
CA MET A 1 -25.11 3.86 8.37
C MET A 1 -23.93 3.73 9.33
N ASN A 2 -23.54 2.51 9.75
CA ASN A 2 -22.45 2.31 10.72
C ASN A 2 -21.09 2.69 10.07
N PRO A 3 -20.37 3.70 10.60
CA PRO A 3 -19.10 4.15 10.02
C PRO A 3 -17.91 3.26 10.38
N PHE A 4 -18.08 2.29 11.28
CA PHE A 4 -17.00 1.43 11.75
C PHE A 4 -16.96 0.08 11.02
N LEU A 5 -15.79 -0.56 11.05
CA LEU A 5 -15.55 -1.87 10.44
C LEU A 5 -16.32 -2.99 11.14
N ASN A 6 -16.60 -2.83 12.43
CA ASN A 6 -17.34 -3.82 13.21
C ASN A 6 -18.86 -3.59 13.12
N PRO A 7 -19.69 -4.62 13.37
CA PRO A 7 -21.15 -4.50 13.31
C PRO A 7 -21.73 -3.49 14.33
N GLY A 8 -21.02 -3.24 15.43
CA GLY A 8 -21.40 -2.30 16.48
C GLY A 8 -20.88 -0.87 16.25
N TRP A 9 -21.30 0.05 17.11
CA TRP A 9 -20.93 1.48 17.03
C TRP A 9 -19.64 1.85 17.78
N MET A 10 -19.00 0.88 18.44
CA MET A 10 -17.76 1.08 19.20
C MET A 10 -16.62 0.30 18.56
N PRO A 11 -15.47 0.91 18.25
CA PRO A 11 -14.34 0.19 17.68
C PRO A 11 -13.81 -0.85 18.68
N SER A 12 -13.50 -2.05 18.19
CA SER A 12 -12.86 -3.10 19.00
C SER A 12 -11.36 -2.91 19.03
N LEU A 13 -10.76 -2.85 20.22
CA LEU A 13 -9.31 -2.76 20.42
C LEU A 13 -8.55 -4.06 20.07
N TYR A 14 -9.27 -5.16 19.81
CA TYR A 14 -8.67 -6.39 19.31
C TYR A 14 -8.42 -6.36 17.79
N PHE A 15 -8.77 -5.25 17.12
CA PHE A 15 -8.63 -5.05 15.67
C PHE A 15 -9.12 -6.23 14.80
N PRO A 16 -10.31 -6.82 15.06
CA PRO A 16 -10.86 -7.87 14.20
C PRO A 16 -11.15 -7.35 12.79
N ILE A 17 -10.85 -8.18 11.78
CA ILE A 17 -11.10 -7.88 10.37
C ILE A 17 -12.47 -8.44 9.98
N TYR A 18 -13.38 -7.57 9.55
CA TYR A 18 -14.70 -7.95 9.05
C TYR A 18 -14.75 -7.77 7.54
N ILE A 19 -14.74 -8.89 6.80
CA ILE A 19 -14.68 -8.90 5.34
C ILE A 19 -15.85 -8.13 4.71
N GLU A 20 -17.05 -8.27 5.26
CA GLU A 20 -18.25 -7.56 4.77
C GLU A 20 -18.10 -6.03 4.78
N ASN A 21 -17.37 -5.49 5.76
CA ASN A 21 -17.16 -4.05 5.93
C ASN A 21 -15.78 -3.57 5.44
N ILE A 22 -14.94 -4.44 4.87
CA ILE A 22 -13.54 -4.10 4.57
C ILE A 22 -13.40 -2.96 3.56
N HIS A 23 -14.37 -2.81 2.65
CA HIS A 23 -14.44 -1.70 1.69
C HIS A 23 -14.51 -0.32 2.37
N LYS A 24 -14.94 -0.25 3.64
CA LYS A 24 -14.95 0.97 4.45
C LYS A 24 -13.59 1.34 5.03
N ASN A 25 -12.60 0.43 5.01
CA ASN A 25 -11.23 0.69 5.45
C ASN A 25 -10.46 1.45 4.36
N LYS A 26 -10.97 2.63 4.01
CA LYS A 26 -10.48 3.46 2.93
C LYS A 26 -10.46 4.91 3.41
N HIS A 27 -9.43 5.67 3.05
CA HIS A 27 -9.34 7.09 3.35
C HIS A 27 -9.28 7.91 2.06
N GLY A 28 -9.65 9.19 2.12
CA GLY A 28 -9.76 10.03 0.93
C GLY A 28 -8.44 10.25 0.18
N SER A 29 -7.32 10.10 0.89
CA SER A 29 -5.96 10.38 0.38
C SER A 29 -5.19 9.17 -0.17
N ASP A 30 -5.87 8.08 -0.53
CA ASP A 30 -5.21 6.87 -1.04
C ASP A 30 -4.92 6.92 -2.55
N THR A 31 -4.44 5.81 -3.11
CA THR A 31 -4.10 5.73 -4.55
C THR A 31 -5.29 5.54 -5.47
N GLY A 32 -6.49 5.27 -4.94
CA GLY A 32 -7.65 4.88 -5.73
C GLY A 32 -7.52 3.53 -6.45
N THR A 33 -6.52 2.71 -6.10
CA THR A 33 -6.34 1.38 -6.70
C THR A 33 -7.51 0.44 -6.39
N TYR A 34 -8.07 0.54 -5.19
CA TYR A 34 -9.43 0.10 -4.93
C TYR A 34 -10.36 1.31 -4.97
N ASP A 35 -11.56 1.18 -5.53
CA ASP A 35 -12.58 2.22 -5.40
C ASP A 35 -13.33 2.14 -4.06
N ALA A 36 -14.31 3.02 -3.86
CA ALA A 36 -15.11 3.08 -2.63
C ALA A 36 -16.01 1.83 -2.41
N GLU A 37 -16.22 1.03 -3.45
CA GLU A 37 -16.95 -0.24 -3.39
C GLU A 37 -15.99 -1.43 -3.18
N GLY A 38 -14.67 -1.19 -3.11
CA GLY A 38 -13.66 -2.23 -2.93
C GLY A 38 -13.28 -2.95 -4.22
N ARG A 39 -13.59 -2.40 -5.40
CA ARG A 39 -13.24 -3.01 -6.69
C ARG A 39 -11.83 -2.61 -7.11
N TYR A 40 -11.02 -3.57 -7.54
CA TYR A 40 -9.67 -3.32 -8.03
C TYR A 40 -9.72 -2.62 -9.40
N LEU A 41 -9.01 -1.49 -9.52
CA LEU A 41 -8.90 -0.67 -10.72
C LEU A 41 -7.46 -0.75 -11.27
N PRO A 42 -7.19 -1.65 -12.25
CA PRO A 42 -5.84 -1.84 -12.79
C PRO A 42 -5.24 -0.55 -13.36
N ALA A 43 -6.06 0.29 -13.99
CA ALA A 43 -5.59 1.56 -14.54
C ALA A 43 -5.00 2.48 -13.46
N ASN A 44 -5.61 2.53 -12.26
CA ASN A 44 -5.10 3.36 -11.17
C ASN A 44 -3.82 2.79 -10.57
N PHE A 45 -3.68 1.46 -10.53
CA PHE A 45 -2.43 0.81 -10.18
C PHE A 45 -1.30 1.17 -11.16
N GLU A 46 -1.55 1.06 -12.47
CA GLU A 46 -0.57 1.43 -13.50
C GLU A 46 -0.19 2.91 -13.45
N ASN A 47 -1.17 3.78 -13.12
CA ASN A 47 -0.96 5.22 -12.97
C ASN A 47 0.02 5.60 -11.86
N ILE A 48 0.24 4.76 -10.86
CA ILE A 48 1.25 5.01 -9.82
C ILE A 48 2.64 5.08 -10.48
N PHE A 49 2.97 4.10 -11.31
CA PHE A 49 4.30 4.00 -11.90
C PHE A 49 4.47 4.99 -13.04
N SER A 50 3.45 5.19 -13.87
CA SER A 50 3.52 6.16 -14.96
C SER A 50 3.72 7.61 -14.48
N LYS A 51 3.23 7.96 -13.28
CA LYS A 51 3.35 9.31 -12.70
C LYS A 51 4.58 9.51 -11.83
N TYR A 52 4.99 8.49 -11.08
CA TYR A 52 5.98 8.66 -10.00
C TYR A 52 7.28 7.88 -10.18
N ALA A 53 7.34 6.81 -10.99
CA ALA A 53 8.58 6.06 -11.23
C ALA A 53 9.45 6.75 -12.29
N ARG A 54 10.19 7.80 -11.90
CA ARG A 54 10.92 8.70 -12.82
C ARG A 54 12.44 8.49 -12.80
N THR A 55 12.99 7.95 -11.71
CA THR A 55 14.44 7.97 -11.44
C THR A 55 15.16 6.64 -11.70
N ALA A 56 14.43 5.52 -11.76
CA ALA A 56 14.97 4.17 -11.87
C ALA A 56 14.42 3.44 -13.13
N PRO A 57 14.72 2.15 -13.37
CA PRO A 57 14.04 1.38 -14.41
C PRO A 57 12.51 1.53 -14.29
N PRO A 58 11.77 1.47 -15.40
CA PRO A 58 10.31 1.50 -15.35
C PRO A 58 9.82 0.45 -14.34
N ASP A 59 8.76 0.77 -13.60
CA ASP A 59 8.13 -0.11 -12.60
C ASP A 59 8.84 -0.21 -11.22
N LYS A 60 9.67 0.77 -10.83
CA LYS A 60 10.26 0.85 -9.48
C LYS A 60 10.11 2.25 -8.88
N LEU A 61 9.85 2.31 -7.58
CA LEU A 61 9.74 3.56 -6.83
C LEU A 61 10.85 3.69 -5.78
N THR A 62 11.50 4.84 -5.75
CA THR A 62 12.34 5.27 -4.62
C THR A 62 11.48 5.72 -3.45
N LEU A 63 12.09 5.83 -2.26
CA LEU A 63 11.41 6.42 -1.10
C LEU A 63 10.97 7.87 -1.34
N ALA A 64 11.76 8.64 -2.10
CA ALA A 64 11.44 10.02 -2.44
C ALA A 64 10.20 10.10 -3.34
N GLU A 65 10.15 9.30 -4.40
CA GLU A 65 9.00 9.24 -5.31
C GLU A 65 7.75 8.71 -4.61
N LEU A 66 7.91 7.75 -3.70
CA LEU A 66 6.82 7.28 -2.86
C LEU A 66 6.29 8.38 -1.93
N TRP A 67 7.20 9.18 -1.37
CA TRP A 67 6.84 10.34 -0.56
C TRP A 67 6.13 11.42 -1.40
N GLU A 68 6.59 11.69 -2.62
CA GLU A 68 5.89 12.57 -3.57
C GLU A 68 4.49 12.06 -3.89
N MET A 69 4.33 10.76 -4.16
CA MET A 69 3.02 10.14 -4.41
C MET A 69 2.06 10.35 -3.24
N THR A 70 2.48 10.02 -2.01
CA THR A 70 1.61 10.20 -0.83
C THR A 70 1.27 11.66 -0.55
N GLN A 71 2.11 12.61 -0.97
CA GLN A 71 1.80 14.03 -0.87
C GLN A 71 0.83 14.50 -1.95
N ALA A 72 1.02 14.03 -3.19
CA ALA A 72 0.18 14.38 -4.32
C ALA A 72 -1.25 13.82 -4.20
N ASN A 73 -1.41 12.66 -3.55
CA ASN A 73 -2.73 12.05 -3.34
C ASN A 73 -3.51 12.64 -2.16
N ARG A 74 -2.97 13.63 -1.44
CA ARG A 74 -3.66 14.23 -0.28
C ARG A 74 -4.97 14.89 -0.68
N ASN A 75 -6.04 14.46 -0.03
CA ASN A 75 -7.32 15.15 -0.11
C ASN A 75 -7.37 16.29 0.93
N THR A 76 -7.84 17.47 0.52
CA THR A 76 -8.02 18.61 1.43
C THR A 76 -8.98 18.22 2.55
N PHE A 77 -8.60 18.51 3.80
CA PHE A 77 -9.33 18.14 5.03
C PHE A 77 -9.27 16.67 5.47
N ASP A 78 -8.41 15.84 4.87
CA ASP A 78 -8.20 14.44 5.28
C ASP A 78 -6.90 14.23 6.09
N LEU A 79 -6.78 14.90 7.25
CA LEU A 79 -5.58 14.82 8.09
C LEU A 79 -5.23 13.39 8.51
N PHE A 80 -6.25 12.58 8.81
CA PHE A 80 -6.05 11.18 9.17
C PHE A 80 -5.53 10.37 7.99
N GLY A 81 -6.13 10.50 6.80
CA GLY A 81 -5.65 9.81 5.60
C GLY A 81 -4.24 10.23 5.17
N TRP A 82 -3.82 11.46 5.45
CA TRP A 82 -2.43 11.88 5.18
C TRP A 82 -1.41 11.12 6.01
N VAL A 83 -1.72 10.89 7.29
CA VAL A 83 -0.86 10.15 8.21
C VAL A 83 -0.94 8.65 7.89
N ALA A 84 -2.14 8.11 7.70
CA ALA A 84 -2.35 6.71 7.35
C ALA A 84 -1.61 6.34 6.06
N ALA A 85 -1.79 7.10 4.97
CA ALA A 85 -1.09 6.85 3.71
C ALA A 85 0.43 6.78 3.90
N LYS A 86 1.01 7.70 4.67
CA LYS A 86 2.46 7.73 4.89
C LYS A 86 2.95 6.54 5.70
N LEU A 87 2.17 6.10 6.71
CA LEU A 87 2.50 4.93 7.51
C LEU A 87 2.37 3.65 6.68
N GLU A 88 1.29 3.48 5.93
CA GLU A 88 1.04 2.32 5.08
C GLU A 88 2.15 2.14 4.03
N TRP A 89 2.43 3.20 3.26
CA TRP A 89 3.45 3.17 2.23
C TRP A 89 4.86 3.08 2.82
N GLY A 90 5.13 3.73 3.95
CA GLY A 90 6.40 3.63 4.66
C GLY A 90 6.68 2.22 5.19
N PHE A 91 5.67 1.56 5.74
CA PHE A 91 5.79 0.18 6.21
C PHE A 91 5.98 -0.80 5.05
N LEU A 92 5.21 -0.63 3.95
CA LEU A 92 5.39 -1.44 2.74
C LEU A 92 6.80 -1.29 2.16
N TYR A 93 7.32 -0.06 2.09
CA TYR A 93 8.68 0.20 1.65
C TYR A 93 9.72 -0.51 2.54
N LEU A 94 9.58 -0.41 3.86
CA LEU A 94 10.51 -1.07 4.79
C LEU A 94 10.47 -2.60 4.64
N LEU A 95 9.28 -3.17 4.44
CA LEU A 95 9.06 -4.61 4.35
C LEU A 95 9.55 -5.22 3.03
N ALA A 96 9.33 -4.53 1.91
CA ALA A 96 9.41 -5.13 0.58
C ALA A 96 10.37 -4.43 -0.40
N ARG A 97 11.13 -3.42 0.05
CA ARG A 97 12.21 -2.85 -0.77
C ARG A 97 13.25 -3.89 -1.15
N ASP A 98 13.80 -3.74 -2.34
CA ASP A 98 14.94 -4.51 -2.81
C ASP A 98 16.27 -4.00 -2.17
N PRO A 99 17.38 -4.76 -2.30
CA PRO A 99 18.68 -4.35 -1.77
C PRO A 99 19.20 -3.03 -2.36
N ASP A 100 18.75 -2.67 -3.55
CA ASP A 100 19.13 -1.44 -4.24
C ASP A 100 18.31 -0.22 -3.76
N GLY A 101 17.36 -0.42 -2.83
CA GLY A 101 16.58 0.64 -2.20
C GLY A 101 15.30 1.01 -2.95
N PHE A 102 14.82 0.17 -3.86
CA PHE A 102 13.61 0.39 -4.63
C PHE A 102 12.46 -0.51 -4.19
N LEU A 103 11.25 0.05 -4.24
CA LEU A 103 10.02 -0.71 -4.10
C LEU A 103 9.50 -1.05 -5.51
N SER A 104 9.50 -2.33 -5.87
CA SER A 104 9.09 -2.78 -7.19
C SER A 104 7.57 -2.81 -7.34
N LYS A 105 7.09 -2.59 -8.57
CA LYS A 105 5.69 -2.77 -8.94
C LYS A 105 5.15 -4.14 -8.59
N GLU A 106 5.97 -5.17 -8.80
CA GLU A 106 5.60 -6.54 -8.44
C GLU A 106 5.36 -6.67 -6.93
N ALA A 107 6.22 -6.09 -6.08
CA ALA A 107 5.99 -6.10 -4.63
C ALA A 107 4.68 -5.39 -4.26
N ILE A 108 4.38 -4.24 -4.88
CA ILE A 108 3.14 -3.50 -4.64
C ILE A 108 1.93 -4.31 -5.15
N ARG A 109 2.02 -4.94 -6.34
CA ARG A 109 0.97 -5.81 -6.89
C ARG A 109 0.63 -6.93 -5.93
N ARG A 110 1.65 -7.54 -5.32
CA ARG A 110 1.50 -8.61 -4.34
C ARG A 110 0.88 -8.17 -3.02
N CYS A 111 1.00 -6.88 -2.69
CA CYS A 111 0.24 -6.30 -1.58
C CYS A 111 -1.26 -6.34 -1.87
N TYR A 112 -1.67 -6.12 -3.13
CA TYR A 112 -3.07 -6.14 -3.54
C TYR A 112 -3.62 -7.57 -3.73
N ASP A 113 -2.83 -8.51 -4.26
CA ASP A 113 -3.27 -9.89 -4.48
C ASP A 113 -3.14 -10.82 -3.26
N GLY A 114 -2.52 -10.33 -2.18
CA GLY A 114 -2.36 -11.06 -0.91
C GLY A 114 -1.11 -11.94 -0.81
N SER A 115 -0.27 -12.01 -1.84
CA SER A 115 0.93 -12.86 -1.87
C SER A 115 2.22 -12.19 -1.36
N LEU A 116 2.14 -10.96 -0.83
CA LEU A 116 3.29 -10.15 -0.42
C LEU A 116 4.20 -10.85 0.61
N PHE A 117 3.63 -11.40 1.68
CA PHE A 117 4.44 -11.98 2.75
C PHE A 117 5.21 -13.22 2.30
N GLU A 118 4.59 -14.06 1.46
CA GLU A 118 5.28 -15.20 0.86
C GLU A 118 6.43 -14.74 -0.05
N TYR A 119 6.21 -13.66 -0.80
CA TYR A 119 7.24 -13.05 -1.63
C TYR A 119 8.41 -12.52 -0.80
N CYS A 120 8.14 -11.74 0.25
CA CYS A 120 9.16 -11.24 1.17
C CYS A 120 9.93 -12.39 1.85
N ALA A 121 9.25 -13.48 2.25
CA ALA A 121 9.88 -14.64 2.84
C ALA A 121 10.84 -15.35 1.87
N LYS A 122 10.45 -15.48 0.59
CA LYS A 122 11.32 -16.04 -0.46
C LYS A 122 12.53 -15.17 -0.72
N MET A 123 12.36 -13.84 -0.76
CA MET A 123 13.47 -12.89 -0.91
C MET A 123 14.49 -13.02 0.22
N LYS A 124 14.03 -13.05 1.49
CA LYS A 124 14.91 -13.20 2.66
C LYS A 124 15.72 -14.50 2.61
N LYS A 125 15.07 -15.65 2.37
CA LYS A 125 15.75 -16.94 2.20
C LYS A 125 16.72 -16.98 1.01
N GLY A 126 16.43 -16.21 -0.04
CA GLY A 126 17.32 -16.08 -1.20
C GLY A 126 18.57 -15.24 -0.89
N LEU A 127 18.43 -14.22 -0.05
CA LEU A 127 19.54 -13.40 0.41
C LEU A 127 20.45 -14.19 1.35
N GLU A 128 19.89 -14.88 2.35
CA GLU A 128 20.65 -15.72 3.30
C GLU A 128 21.54 -16.74 2.56
N ARG A 129 20.98 -17.50 1.61
CA ARG A 129 21.71 -18.48 0.79
C ARG A 129 22.81 -17.89 -0.12
N LYS A 130 22.79 -16.58 -0.39
CA LYS A 130 23.87 -15.91 -1.14
C LYS A 130 25.01 -15.43 -0.25
N THR A 131 24.80 -15.42 1.06
CA THR A 131 25.76 -14.94 2.06
C THR A 131 26.50 -16.09 2.75
N GLU A 132 26.00 -17.33 2.59
CA GLU A 132 26.68 -18.61 2.86
C GLU A 132 27.58 -19.02 1.69
#